data_AF-A0A7S2XJ06-F1
#
_entry.id   AF-A0A7S2XJ06-F1
#
_cell.length_a   1.000
_cell.length_b   1.000
_cell.length_c   1.000
_cell.angle_alpha   90.00
_cell.angle_beta   90.00
_cell.angle_gamma   90.00
#
_symmetry.space_group_name_H-M   'P 1'
#
loop_
_entity.id
_entity.type
_entity.pdbx_description
1 polymer ?
#
loop_
_entity_poly.entity_id
_entity_poly.type
_entity_poly.pdbx_seq_one_letter_code
_entity_poly.pdbx_strand_id
1 'polypeptide(L)'
;KKMTQKVFRPTLDDVERISLGKGARKRGTGSRYVPHRLNRDERQLYDQAKKKNYLIVKGTAYRRERKGSPLCNTFRQRCDALEQICVIIEKYGFGDRIKIDFSTLRLRDDRAHVSRIWNNLLIANYPDLIENAKDSTDDTKIDWEAVHSSS
;
A
#
# COMPACT_ATOMS: atom_id res chain seq x y z
N LYS A 1 2.05 30.21 11.61
CA LYS A 1 2.52 29.13 10.70
C LYS A 1 2.11 27.78 11.31
N LYS A 2 1.21 27.05 10.67
CA LYS A 2 0.83 25.68 11.10
C LYS A 2 2.01 24.78 10.70
N MET A 3 2.73 24.19 11.66
CA MET A 3 3.78 23.22 11.37
C MET A 3 3.19 22.07 10.57
N THR A 4 3.57 21.96 9.30
CA THR A 4 3.34 20.82 8.43
C THR A 4 3.95 19.61 9.11
N GLN A 5 3.09 18.72 9.61
CA GLN A 5 3.50 17.56 10.38
C GLN A 5 4.40 16.67 9.51
N LYS A 6 5.68 16.54 9.90
CA LYS A 6 6.68 15.72 9.21
C LYS A 6 6.08 14.35 8.88
N VAL A 7 6.04 13.99 7.58
CA VAL A 7 5.46 12.72 7.09
C VAL A 7 6.27 11.56 7.67
N PHE A 8 5.82 11.05 8.82
CA PHE A 8 6.52 10.03 9.58
C PHE A 8 6.19 8.62 9.07
N ARG A 9 7.17 7.71 9.09
CA ARG A 9 6.97 6.28 8.78
C ARG A 9 6.29 5.62 9.97
N PRO A 10 5.10 5.01 9.82
CA PRO A 10 4.40 4.41 10.95
C PRO A 10 5.26 3.30 11.57
N THR A 11 5.12 3.09 12.89
CA THR A 11 5.75 1.92 13.53
C THR A 11 4.85 0.70 13.36
N LEU A 12 5.43 -0.51 13.38
CA LEU A 12 4.64 -1.75 13.33
C LEU A 12 3.61 -1.84 14.46
N ASP A 13 3.97 -1.37 15.66
CA ASP A 13 3.05 -1.35 16.80
C ASP A 13 1.88 -0.39 16.56
N ASP A 14 2.14 0.80 15.99
CA ASP A 14 1.07 1.73 15.61
C ASP A 14 0.12 1.09 14.57
N VAL A 15 0.66 0.41 13.56
CA VAL A 15 -0.14 -0.28 12.52
C VAL A 15 -0.99 -1.40 13.13
N GLU A 16 -0.43 -2.22 14.02
CA GLU A 16 -1.19 -3.28 14.69
C GLU A 16 -2.28 -2.69 15.59
N ARG A 17 -2.01 -1.59 16.29
CA ARG A 17 -3.00 -0.91 17.13
C ARG A 17 -4.18 -0.37 16.32
N ILE A 18 -3.93 0.38 15.26
CA ILE A 18 -5.01 0.91 14.41
C ILE A 18 -5.79 -0.20 13.70
N SER A 19 -5.14 -1.32 13.38
CA SER A 19 -5.82 -2.51 12.81
C SER A 19 -6.85 -3.09 13.79
N LEU A 20 -6.59 -3.00 15.09
CA LEU A 20 -7.49 -3.41 16.17
C LEU A 20 -8.54 -2.33 16.51
N GLY A 21 -8.50 -1.17 15.86
CA GLY A 21 -9.33 -0.01 16.19
C GLY A 21 -8.87 0.75 17.42
N LYS A 22 -7.64 0.53 17.89
CA LYS A 22 -7.02 1.30 18.97
C LYS A 22 -6.31 2.52 18.40
N GLY A 23 -6.21 3.60 19.17
CA GLY A 23 -5.43 4.77 18.78
C GLY A 23 -3.94 4.44 18.65
N ALA A 24 -3.29 4.98 17.61
CA ALA A 24 -1.83 4.95 17.48
C ALA A 24 -1.17 5.69 18.66
N ARG A 25 0.05 5.30 19.03
CA ARG A 25 0.83 5.97 20.07
C ARG A 25 1.35 7.32 19.58
N LYS A 26 1.79 7.39 18.33
CA LYS A 26 2.28 8.63 17.71
C LYS A 26 1.14 9.34 16.97
N ARG A 27 0.88 10.58 17.38
CA ARG A 27 -0.09 11.47 16.71
C ARG A 27 0.32 11.66 15.24
N GLY A 28 -0.65 11.53 14.33
CA GLY A 28 -0.41 11.60 12.88
C GLY A 28 -0.17 10.24 12.21
N THR A 29 -0.09 9.16 12.97
CA THR A 29 -0.04 7.80 12.39
C THR A 29 -1.45 7.35 12.02
N GLY A 30 -1.74 7.33 10.73
CA GLY A 30 -3.07 7.08 10.18
C GLY A 30 -3.94 8.33 10.06
N SER A 31 -4.98 8.24 9.23
CA SER A 31 -5.92 9.34 8.99
C SER A 31 -7.31 8.97 9.51
N ARG A 32 -8.01 9.91 10.15
CA ARG A 32 -9.43 9.73 10.54
C ARG A 32 -10.35 9.48 9.34
N TYR A 33 -9.89 9.85 8.14
CA TYR A 33 -10.64 9.70 6.89
C TYR A 33 -10.35 8.37 6.18
N VAL A 34 -9.37 7.61 6.66
CA VAL A 34 -8.98 6.32 6.06
C VAL A 34 -9.28 5.20 7.07
N PRO A 35 -10.14 4.23 6.74
CA PRO A 35 -10.44 3.15 7.66
C PRO A 35 -9.27 2.16 7.71
N HIS A 36 -8.90 1.74 8.94
CA HIS A 36 -7.85 0.74 9.19
C HIS A 36 -8.32 -0.43 10.09
N ARG A 37 -9.39 -0.24 10.87
CA ARG A 37 -9.89 -1.30 11.76
C ARG A 37 -10.38 -2.50 10.96
N LEU A 38 -9.82 -3.66 11.26
CA LEU A 38 -10.15 -4.95 10.63
C LEU A 38 -11.26 -5.67 11.40
N ASN A 39 -12.11 -6.39 10.67
CA ASN A 39 -13.01 -7.39 11.26
C ASN A 39 -12.32 -8.76 11.38
N ARG A 40 -13.05 -9.78 11.85
CA ARG A 40 -12.51 -11.12 12.08
C ARG A 40 -11.92 -11.75 10.81
N ASP A 41 -12.64 -11.68 9.69
CA ASP A 41 -12.21 -12.32 8.45
C ASP A 41 -11.02 -11.59 7.82
N GLU A 42 -11.04 -10.24 7.81
CA GLU A 42 -9.89 -9.44 7.38
C GLU A 42 -8.67 -9.70 8.25
N ARG A 43 -8.85 -9.89 9.56
CA ARG A 43 -7.74 -10.20 10.46
C ARG A 43 -7.07 -11.51 10.09
N GLN A 44 -7.85 -12.54 9.76
CA GLN A 44 -7.30 -13.81 9.29
C GLN A 44 -6.51 -13.64 7.98
N LEU A 45 -7.07 -12.91 7.01
CA LEU A 45 -6.38 -12.61 5.75
C LEU A 45 -5.09 -11.80 5.98
N TYR A 46 -5.14 -10.81 6.86
CA TYR A 46 -3.99 -9.99 7.23
C TYR A 46 -2.90 -10.82 7.90
N ASP A 47 -3.24 -11.69 8.85
CA ASP A 47 -2.28 -12.56 9.53
C ASP A 47 -1.64 -13.58 8.57
N GLN A 48 -2.37 -14.05 7.55
CA GLN A 48 -1.78 -14.84 6.46
C GLN A 48 -0.86 -14.00 5.56
N ALA A 49 -1.29 -12.79 5.20
CA ALA A 49 -0.52 -11.89 4.37
C ALA A 49 0.82 -11.51 5.02
N LYS A 50 0.85 -11.34 6.35
CA LYS A 50 2.10 -11.11 7.11
C LYS A 50 3.13 -12.23 6.94
N LYS A 51 2.69 -13.48 6.80
CA LYS A 51 3.59 -14.64 6.61
C LYS A 51 4.07 -14.76 5.17
N LYS A 52 3.21 -14.37 4.23
CA LYS A 52 3.45 -14.51 2.78
C LYS A 52 4.15 -13.29 2.16
N ASN A 53 4.13 -12.15 2.84
CA ASN A 53 4.57 -10.83 2.32
C ASN A 53 3.79 -10.31 1.10
N TYR A 54 2.60 -10.86 0.85
CA TYR A 54 1.64 -10.32 -0.11
C TYR A 54 0.21 -10.58 0.37
N LEU A 55 -0.73 -9.74 -0.07
CA LEU A 55 -2.13 -9.83 0.32
C LEU A 55 -2.97 -10.37 -0.84
N ILE A 56 -3.85 -11.33 -0.57
CA ILE A 56 -4.86 -11.79 -1.53
C ILE A 56 -6.24 -11.33 -1.05
N VAL A 57 -7.03 -10.73 -1.94
CA VAL A 57 -8.40 -10.30 -1.67
C VAL A 57 -9.34 -10.66 -2.82
N LYS A 58 -10.64 -10.80 -2.53
CA LYS A 58 -11.68 -10.91 -3.56
C LYS A 58 -12.14 -9.51 -3.98
N GLY A 59 -12.13 -9.23 -5.28
CA GLY A 59 -12.38 -7.87 -5.79
C GLY A 59 -11.39 -6.84 -5.20
N THR A 60 -11.85 -5.61 -4.96
CA THR A 60 -11.03 -4.51 -4.43
C THR A 60 -10.91 -4.48 -2.90
N ALA A 61 -11.52 -5.46 -2.21
CA ALA A 61 -11.80 -5.43 -0.77
C ALA A 61 -12.49 -4.14 -0.26
N TYR A 62 -13.15 -3.40 -1.16
CA TYR A 62 -13.86 -2.18 -0.81
C TYR A 62 -15.13 -2.51 -0.04
N ARG A 63 -15.32 -1.80 1.06
CA ARG A 63 -16.48 -1.89 1.95
C ARG A 63 -17.30 -0.62 1.85
N ARG A 64 -18.52 -0.74 1.35
CA ARG A 64 -19.43 0.41 1.18
C ARG A 64 -19.77 1.06 2.52
N GLU A 65 -19.98 0.25 3.55
CA GLU A 65 -20.31 0.68 4.91
C GLU A 65 -19.14 1.34 5.65
N ARG A 66 -17.89 1.08 5.23
CA ARG A 66 -16.69 1.72 5.78
C ARG A 66 -16.07 2.78 4.85
N LYS A 67 -16.65 2.98 3.67
CA LYS A 67 -16.17 3.86 2.60
C LYS A 67 -14.67 3.69 2.31
N GLY A 68 -14.21 2.44 2.18
CA GLY A 68 -12.80 2.15 1.89
C GLY A 68 -12.46 0.67 2.00
N SER A 69 -11.17 0.36 1.89
CA SER A 69 -10.64 -1.02 1.96
C SER A 69 -9.70 -1.16 3.18
N PRO A 70 -10.23 -1.38 4.41
CA PRO A 70 -9.44 -1.36 5.65
C PRO A 70 -8.26 -2.34 5.64
N LEU A 71 -8.48 -3.53 5.08
CA LEU A 71 -7.46 -4.56 4.91
C LEU A 71 -6.31 -4.10 4.03
N CYS A 72 -6.60 -3.59 2.83
CA CYS A 72 -5.59 -3.08 1.91
C CYS A 72 -4.82 -1.90 2.51
N ASN A 73 -5.53 -0.97 3.16
CA ASN A 73 -4.93 0.19 3.81
C ASN A 73 -3.96 -0.19 4.94
N THR A 74 -4.37 -1.15 5.77
CA THR A 74 -3.55 -1.64 6.90
C THR A 74 -2.34 -2.42 6.40
N PHE A 75 -2.53 -3.28 5.40
CA PHE A 75 -1.44 -4.03 4.80
C PHE A 75 -0.41 -3.11 4.14
N ARG A 76 -0.84 -2.10 3.37
CA ARG A 76 0.06 -1.08 2.81
C ARG A 76 0.83 -0.33 3.88
N GLN A 77 0.18 0.07 4.99
CA GLN A 77 0.90 0.74 6.09
C GLN A 77 1.89 -0.17 6.80
N ARG A 78 1.60 -1.48 6.88
CA ARG A 78 2.58 -2.45 7.38
C ARG A 78 3.80 -2.51 6.46
N CYS A 79 3.59 -2.58 5.14
CA CYS A 79 4.67 -2.56 4.15
C CYS A 79 5.50 -1.28 4.25
N ASP A 80 4.86 -0.11 4.40
CA ASP A 80 5.56 1.15 4.67
C ASP A 80 6.30 1.11 6.02
N ALA A 81 5.74 0.56 7.09
CA ALA A 81 6.46 0.40 8.35
C ALA A 81 7.68 -0.54 8.27
N LEU A 82 7.69 -1.46 7.30
CA LEU A 82 8.75 -2.46 7.09
C LEU A 82 9.75 -2.09 6.00
N GLU A 83 9.55 -0.98 5.28
CA GLU A 83 10.38 -0.63 4.12
C GLU A 83 10.33 -1.69 3.01
N GLN A 84 9.15 -2.28 2.80
CA GLN A 84 8.92 -3.35 1.83
C GLN A 84 7.90 -2.92 0.78
N ILE A 85 8.10 -3.40 -0.45
CA ILE A 85 7.13 -3.24 -1.54
C ILE A 85 5.78 -3.85 -1.11
N CYS A 86 4.68 -3.15 -1.37
CA CYS A 86 3.35 -3.66 -1.10
C CYS A 86 2.81 -4.39 -2.34
N VAL A 87 2.51 -5.69 -2.20
CA VAL A 87 1.93 -6.51 -3.27
C VAL A 87 0.53 -6.99 -2.87
N ILE A 88 -0.47 -6.63 -3.68
CA ILE A 88 -1.88 -7.01 -3.48
C ILE A 88 -2.40 -7.73 -4.73
N ILE A 89 -2.95 -8.91 -4.55
CA ILE A 89 -3.59 -9.71 -5.58
C ILE A 89 -5.11 -9.64 -5.39
N GLU A 90 -5.80 -9.01 -6.33
CA GLU A 90 -7.25 -8.93 -6.40
C GLU A 90 -7.78 -10.05 -7.29
N LYS A 91 -8.54 -10.98 -6.71
CA LYS A 91 -9.17 -12.10 -7.41
C LYS A 91 -10.49 -11.67 -8.03
N TYR A 92 -10.65 -11.84 -9.34
CA TYR A 92 -11.92 -11.67 -10.06
C TYR A 92 -12.27 -12.95 -10.84
N GLY A 93 -13.54 -13.08 -11.24
CA GLY A 93 -14.01 -14.27 -11.97
C GLY A 93 -13.41 -14.43 -13.37
N PHE A 94 -12.92 -13.33 -13.97
CA PHE A 94 -12.38 -13.30 -15.33
C PHE A 94 -10.85 -13.11 -15.37
N GLY A 95 -10.18 -13.27 -14.23
CA GLY A 95 -8.74 -13.08 -14.10
C GLY A 95 -8.36 -12.32 -12.84
N ASP A 96 -7.08 -12.41 -12.47
CA ASP A 96 -6.55 -11.74 -11.30
C ASP A 96 -5.88 -10.41 -11.68
N ARG A 97 -5.94 -9.44 -10.77
CA ARG A 97 -5.17 -8.20 -10.89
C ARG A 97 -4.11 -8.15 -9.81
N ILE A 98 -2.87 -7.96 -10.22
CA ILE A 98 -1.74 -7.76 -9.31
C ILE A 98 -1.46 -6.25 -9.22
N LYS A 99 -1.40 -5.74 -7.99
CA LYS A 99 -1.00 -4.36 -7.67
C LYS A 99 0.34 -4.40 -6.96
N ILE A 100 1.31 -3.66 -7.46
CA ILE A 100 2.64 -3.53 -6.88
C ILE A 100 2.86 -2.06 -6.57
N ASP A 101 3.15 -1.74 -5.32
CA ASP A 101 3.23 -0.37 -4.82
C ASP A 101 4.60 -0.11 -4.19
N PHE A 102 5.41 0.65 -4.93
CA PHE A 102 6.78 1.05 -4.58
C PHE A 102 6.84 2.24 -3.62
N SER A 103 5.76 3.00 -3.47
CA SER A 103 5.78 4.22 -2.64
C SER A 103 6.06 3.94 -1.16
N THR A 104 5.82 2.71 -0.71
CA THR A 104 6.19 2.18 0.61
C THR A 104 7.70 2.15 0.87
N LEU A 105 8.51 2.14 -0.19
CA LEU A 105 9.97 2.29 -0.11
C LEU A 105 10.39 3.75 0.12
N ARG A 106 9.51 4.72 -0.16
CA ARG A 106 9.76 6.17 -0.06
C ARG A 106 10.97 6.64 -0.89
N LEU A 107 11.18 6.00 -2.04
CA LEU A 107 12.22 6.41 -2.98
C LEU A 107 11.82 7.72 -3.65
N ARG A 108 12.82 8.58 -3.91
CA ARG A 108 12.62 9.81 -4.68
C ARG A 108 12.34 9.52 -6.16
N ASP A 109 12.97 8.47 -6.67
CA ASP A 109 12.84 7.98 -8.03
C ASP A 109 12.87 6.45 -7.99
N ASP A 110 11.76 5.81 -8.30
CA ASP A 110 11.59 4.37 -8.34
C ASP A 110 11.63 3.80 -9.77
N ARG A 111 11.81 4.64 -10.80
CA ARG A 111 11.74 4.23 -12.21
C ARG A 111 12.70 3.10 -12.54
N ALA A 112 13.94 3.16 -12.03
CA ALA A 112 14.92 2.09 -12.24
C ALA A 112 14.48 0.75 -11.64
N HIS A 113 13.78 0.77 -10.50
CA HIS A 113 13.25 -0.43 -9.86
C HIS A 113 12.04 -0.98 -10.63
N VAL A 114 11.14 -0.09 -11.06
CA VAL A 114 10.01 -0.43 -11.91
C VAL A 114 10.50 -1.07 -13.21
N SER A 115 11.44 -0.43 -13.92
CA SER A 115 12.01 -0.96 -15.16
C SER A 115 12.71 -2.31 -14.97
N ARG A 116 13.44 -2.52 -13.85
CA ARG A 116 14.05 -3.82 -13.56
C ARG A 116 13.01 -4.92 -13.36
N ILE A 117 11.96 -4.66 -12.59
CA ILE A 117 10.89 -5.64 -12.37
C ILE A 117 10.13 -5.90 -13.66
N TRP A 118 9.83 -4.84 -14.41
CA TRP A 118 9.15 -4.95 -15.69
C TRP A 118 9.94 -5.80 -16.70
N ASN A 119 11.18 -5.44 -16.98
CA ASN A 119 11.97 -6.08 -18.02
C ASN A 119 12.51 -7.46 -17.58
N ASN A 120 13.06 -7.54 -16.38
CA ASN A 120 13.84 -8.72 -15.98
C ASN A 120 12.99 -9.78 -15.28
N LEU A 121 11.84 -9.40 -14.72
CA LEU A 121 10.93 -10.34 -14.06
C LEU A 121 9.71 -10.60 -14.93
N LEU A 122 8.93 -9.56 -15.27
CA LEU A 122 7.64 -9.73 -15.93
C LEU A 122 7.80 -10.10 -17.41
N ILE A 123 8.51 -9.30 -18.21
CA ILE A 123 8.74 -9.59 -19.64
C ILE A 123 9.47 -10.92 -19.82
N ALA A 124 10.55 -11.12 -19.07
CA ALA A 124 11.39 -12.29 -19.25
C ALA A 124 10.69 -13.62 -18.89
N ASN A 125 9.83 -13.63 -17.86
CA ASN A 125 9.26 -14.88 -17.33
C ASN A 125 7.76 -15.03 -17.60
N TYR A 126 7.05 -13.93 -17.84
CA TYR A 126 5.58 -13.90 -17.98
C TYR A 126 5.12 -12.95 -19.09
N PRO A 127 5.61 -13.13 -20.34
CA PRO A 127 5.28 -12.23 -21.46
C PRO A 127 3.77 -12.12 -21.70
N ASP A 128 3.02 -13.19 -21.50
CA ASP A 128 1.57 -13.23 -21.69
C ASP A 128 0.79 -12.35 -20.69
N LEU A 129 1.39 -11.98 -19.55
CA LEU A 129 0.74 -11.12 -18.54
C LEU A 129 0.82 -9.63 -18.89
N ILE A 130 1.56 -9.25 -19.94
CA ILE A 130 1.93 -7.85 -20.19
C ILE A 130 0.96 -7.11 -21.08
N GLU A 131 0.20 -7.80 -21.92
CA GLU A 131 -0.79 -7.16 -22.81
C GLU A 131 -1.79 -6.26 -22.07
N ASN A 132 -2.00 -6.51 -20.77
CA ASN A 132 -2.96 -5.78 -19.93
C ASN A 132 -2.31 -5.02 -18.77
N ALA A 133 -0.98 -4.99 -18.69
CA ALA A 133 -0.29 -4.34 -17.60
C ALA A 133 -0.28 -2.82 -17.83
N LYS A 134 -0.74 -2.06 -16.83
CA LYS A 134 -0.82 -0.60 -16.86
C LYS A 134 0.05 -0.04 -15.75
N ASP A 135 0.99 0.82 -16.10
CA ASP A 135 1.58 1.71 -15.11
C ASP A 135 0.52 2.75 -14.72
N SER A 136 0.20 2.82 -13.43
CA SER A 136 -0.81 3.74 -12.92
C SER A 136 -0.18 4.92 -12.20
N THR A 137 1.10 5.23 -12.43
CA THR A 137 1.64 6.52 -12.07
C THR A 137 0.84 7.58 -12.80
N ASP A 138 0.00 8.29 -12.05
CA ASP A 138 -0.53 9.57 -12.48
C ASP A 138 0.72 10.43 -12.82
N ASP A 139 0.86 10.87 -14.07
CA ASP A 139 2.03 11.62 -14.59
C ASP A 139 2.25 12.98 -13.86
N THR A 140 1.41 13.27 -12.86
CA THR A 140 1.62 14.34 -11.90
C THR A 140 2.81 14.02 -10.99
N LYS A 141 4.01 14.37 -11.48
CA LYS A 141 5.22 14.44 -10.65
C LYS A 141 4.91 15.14 -9.33
N ILE A 142 5.11 14.43 -8.22
CA ILE A 142 5.11 15.03 -6.90
C ILE A 142 6.23 16.07 -6.89
N ASP A 143 5.87 17.34 -6.74
CA ASP A 143 6.83 18.43 -6.59
C ASP A 143 7.46 18.33 -5.19
N TRP A 144 8.57 17.59 -5.14
CA TRP A 144 9.34 17.42 -3.91
C TRP A 144 9.94 18.75 -3.43
N GLU A 145 10.17 19.75 -4.29
CA GLU A 145 10.68 21.05 -3.87
C GLU A 145 9.61 21.88 -3.15
N ALA A 146 8.35 21.81 -3.59
CA ALA A 146 7.20 22.38 -2.87
C ALA A 146 7.00 21.74 -1.50
N VAL A 147 7.24 20.43 -1.38
CA VAL A 147 7.15 19.70 -0.09
C VAL A 147 8.24 20.17 0.89
N HIS A 148 9.45 20.51 0.41
CA HIS A 148 10.56 20.94 1.26
C HIS A 148 10.57 22.45 1.55
N SER A 149 10.13 23.30 0.61
CA SER A 149 10.02 24.75 0.81
C SER A 149 8.89 25.16 1.77
N SER A 150 7.97 24.23 2.03
CA SER A 150 6.93 24.34 3.06
C SER A 150 7.37 23.82 4.44
N SER A 151 8.65 23.49 4.63
CA SER A 151 9.26 23.00 5.89
C SER A 151 9.83 24.12 6.75
#